data_AF-A0A1C2GHD4-F1
#
_entry.id   AF-A0A1C2GHD4-F1
#
_cell.length_a   1.000
_cell.length_b   1.000
_cell.length_c   1.000
_cell.angle_alpha   90.00
_cell.angle_beta   90.00
_cell.angle_gamma   90.00
#
_symmetry.space_group_name_H-M   'P 1'
#
loop_
_entity.id
_entity.type
_entity.pdbx_description
1 polymer ?
#
loop_
_entity_poly.entity_id
_entity_poly.type
_entity_poly.pdbx_seq_one_letter_code
_entity_poly.pdbx_strand_id
1 'polypeptide(L)'
;MSKRLENFIKNNKQEFDELEPDFDLWNKIEQGLNVKEAAIPKREAKTFTLGFVLRVAAIVFVVMTIGFVFYVKNQNSGKATPTTEIAKAINPEYAQQQQHYASLVANKRSELKTLAKADPELYKEFSGEIAKMDSTYKKLNNDLATSPNQESVLRAMIRNLQIQTEVLNQQLQVIEQFNQMKKEQQNEIKNI
;
A
#
# COMPACT_ATOMS: atom_id res chain seq x y z
N MET A 1 -53.32 -36.86 34.65
CA MET A 1 -53.21 -36.01 35.86
C MET A 1 -54.22 -34.85 35.92
N SER A 2 -54.95 -34.51 34.84
CA SER A 2 -55.90 -33.38 34.77
C SER A 2 -57.16 -33.52 35.64
N LYS A 3 -57.67 -34.74 35.86
CA LYS A 3 -58.90 -34.98 36.64
C LYS A 3 -58.83 -34.52 38.11
N ARG A 4 -57.61 -34.48 38.68
CA ARG A 4 -57.41 -34.08 40.09
C ARG A 4 -57.66 -32.59 40.30
N LEU A 5 -57.22 -31.76 39.34
CA LEU A 5 -57.44 -30.32 39.37
C LEU A 5 -58.90 -29.96 39.06
N GLU A 6 -59.52 -30.64 38.08
CA GLU A 6 -60.93 -30.42 37.75
C GLU A 6 -61.85 -30.71 38.95
N ASN A 7 -61.62 -31.81 39.65
CA ASN A 7 -62.37 -32.15 40.86
C ASN A 7 -62.08 -31.15 42.00
N PHE A 8 -60.84 -30.69 42.15
CA PHE A 8 -60.49 -29.68 43.15
C PHE A 8 -61.21 -28.35 42.90
N ILE A 9 -61.25 -27.86 41.66
CA ILE A 9 -61.95 -26.61 41.32
C ILE A 9 -63.46 -26.77 41.50
N LYS A 10 -64.04 -27.90 41.08
CA LYS A 10 -65.48 -28.15 41.25
C LYS A 10 -65.89 -28.22 42.73
N ASN A 11 -65.10 -28.89 43.56
CA ASN A 11 -65.40 -29.06 44.98
C ASN A 11 -65.26 -27.76 45.77
N ASN A 12 -64.33 -26.89 45.39
CA ASN A 12 -64.07 -25.63 46.10
C ASN A 12 -64.70 -24.42 45.40
N LYS A 13 -65.60 -24.62 44.42
CA LYS A 13 -66.20 -23.53 43.62
C LYS A 13 -66.84 -22.46 44.50
N GLN A 14 -67.53 -22.85 45.56
CA GLN A 14 -68.20 -21.91 46.47
C GLN A 14 -67.21 -21.01 47.20
N GLU A 15 -66.03 -21.52 47.58
CA GLU A 15 -64.99 -20.71 48.23
C GLU A 15 -64.36 -19.68 47.28
N PHE A 16 -64.38 -19.94 45.97
CA PHE A 16 -63.92 -18.96 44.97
C PHE A 16 -64.92 -17.82 44.76
N ASP A 17 -66.22 -18.08 44.94
CA ASP A 17 -67.30 -17.11 44.67
C ASP A 17 -67.65 -16.26 45.91
N GLU A 18 -67.15 -16.58 47.11
CA GLU A 18 -67.49 -15.89 48.38
C GLU A 18 -66.67 -14.60 48.63
N LEU A 19 -65.49 -14.48 48.02
CA LEU A 19 -64.59 -13.34 48.22
C LEU A 19 -64.83 -12.28 47.15
N GLU A 20 -65.66 -11.27 47.46
CA GLU A 20 -65.68 -10.05 46.66
C GLU A 20 -64.39 -9.25 46.89
N PRO A 21 -63.69 -8.81 45.83
CA PRO A 21 -62.54 -7.95 45.97
C PRO A 21 -62.95 -6.61 46.59
N ASP A 22 -62.13 -6.09 47.51
CA ASP A 22 -62.29 -4.75 48.09
C ASP A 22 -62.44 -3.69 46.98
N PHE A 23 -63.42 -2.80 47.10
CA PHE A 23 -63.75 -1.80 46.08
C PHE A 23 -62.54 -0.91 45.73
N ASP A 24 -61.64 -0.72 46.70
CA ASP A 24 -60.46 0.13 46.59
C ASP A 24 -59.24 -0.57 45.95
N LEU A 25 -59.35 -1.84 45.54
CA LEU A 25 -58.27 -2.57 44.86
C LEU A 25 -57.82 -1.87 43.58
N TRP A 26 -58.77 -1.31 42.81
CA TRP A 26 -58.45 -0.60 41.58
C TRP A 26 -57.64 0.68 41.84
N ASN A 27 -57.98 1.44 42.87
CA ASN A 27 -57.23 2.63 43.26
C ASN A 27 -55.80 2.28 43.69
N LYS A 28 -55.60 1.16 44.39
CA LYS A 28 -54.26 0.68 44.78
C LYS A 28 -53.43 0.26 43.57
N ILE A 29 -54.04 -0.38 42.57
CA ILE A 29 -53.37 -0.74 41.32
C ILE A 29 -53.00 0.52 40.52
N GLU A 30 -53.91 1.49 40.45
CA GLU A 30 -53.67 2.76 39.77
C GLU A 30 -52.55 3.56 40.44
N GLN A 31 -52.50 3.59 41.77
CA GLN A 31 -51.38 4.18 42.52
C GLN A 31 -50.06 3.43 42.29
N GLY A 32 -50.09 2.10 42.13
CA GLY A 32 -48.92 1.29 41.78
C GLY A 32 -48.42 1.53 40.36
N LEU A 33 -49.30 1.87 39.42
CA LEU A 33 -48.95 2.26 38.04
C LEU A 33 -48.46 3.70 37.92
N ASN A 34 -48.89 4.59 38.82
CA ASN A 34 -48.48 5.99 38.86
C ASN A 34 -47.12 6.20 39.58
N VAL A 35 -46.43 5.12 39.97
CA VAL A 35 -45.02 5.17 40.38
C VAL A 35 -44.18 5.37 39.13
N LYS A 36 -44.12 6.64 38.70
CA LYS A 36 -43.09 7.22 37.84
C LYS A 36 -42.72 6.34 36.64
N GLU A 37 -43.19 6.77 35.47
CA GLU A 37 -42.26 6.97 34.34
C GLU A 37 -41.13 7.91 34.82
N ALA A 38 -40.27 7.39 35.70
CA ALA A 38 -38.98 7.95 36.01
C ALA A 38 -38.23 7.74 34.71
N ALA A 39 -38.29 8.77 33.88
CA ALA A 39 -37.51 8.97 32.68
C ALA A 39 -36.26 8.09 32.73
N ILE A 40 -36.32 6.95 32.03
CA ILE A 40 -35.11 6.25 31.65
C ILE A 40 -34.32 7.33 30.92
N PRO A 41 -33.14 7.75 31.39
CA PRO A 41 -32.36 8.71 30.64
C PRO A 41 -32.12 8.06 29.30
N LYS A 42 -32.79 8.57 28.25
CA LYS A 42 -32.54 8.16 26.88
C LYS A 42 -31.05 8.41 26.71
N ARG A 43 -30.28 7.33 26.68
CA ARG A 43 -28.85 7.41 26.37
C ARG A 43 -28.83 8.06 25.00
N GLU A 44 -28.48 9.34 24.97
CA GLU A 44 -28.17 10.00 23.72
C GLU A 44 -26.98 9.24 23.16
N ALA A 45 -27.26 8.30 22.28
CA ALA A 45 -26.25 7.74 21.42
C ALA A 45 -25.69 8.97 20.71
N LYS A 46 -24.49 9.39 21.11
CA LYS A 46 -23.68 10.36 20.39
C LYS A 46 -23.44 9.75 19.02
N THR A 47 -24.41 9.91 18.13
CA THR A 47 -24.24 9.56 16.72
C THR A 47 -23.22 10.56 16.24
N PHE A 48 -21.98 10.10 16.05
CA PHE A 48 -20.96 10.89 15.38
C PHE A 48 -21.61 11.46 14.12
N THR A 49 -21.55 12.78 13.98
CA THR A 49 -22.16 13.48 12.86
C THR A 49 -21.68 12.81 11.58
N LEU A 50 -22.59 12.40 10.71
CA LEU A 50 -22.28 11.57 9.53
C LEU A 50 -21.16 12.22 8.67
N GLY A 51 -21.09 13.55 8.68
CA GLY A 51 -20.02 14.32 8.05
C GLY A 51 -18.63 14.18 8.70
N PHE A 52 -18.53 13.97 10.02
CA PHE A 52 -17.25 13.66 10.67
C PHE A 52 -16.76 12.26 10.31
N VAL A 53 -17.66 11.27 10.31
CA VAL A 53 -17.33 9.89 9.91
C VAL A 53 -16.89 9.84 8.45
N LEU A 54 -17.56 10.58 7.57
CA LEU A 54 -17.20 10.68 6.15
C LEU A 54 -15.80 11.29 5.96
N ARG A 55 -15.46 12.34 6.70
CA ARG A 55 -14.13 12.98 6.64
C ARG A 55 -13.02 12.08 7.18
N VAL A 56 -13.25 11.38 8.28
CA VAL A 56 -12.29 10.42 8.84
C VAL A 56 -12.09 9.23 7.89
N ALA A 57 -13.17 8.71 7.29
CA ALA A 57 -13.08 7.64 6.30
C ALA A 57 -12.25 8.04 5.07
N ALA A 58 -12.41 9.27 4.57
CA ALA A 58 -11.62 9.79 3.45
C ALA A 58 -10.11 9.85 3.78
N ILE A 59 -9.75 10.29 4.98
CA ILE A 59 -8.35 10.35 5.43
C ILE A 59 -7.76 8.93 5.53
N VAL A 60 -8.49 7.98 6.10
CA VAL A 60 -8.05 6.58 6.20
C VAL A 60 -7.87 5.97 4.81
N PHE A 61 -8.77 6.27 3.86
CA PHE A 61 -8.64 5.83 2.47
C PHE A 61 -7.41 6.41 1.78
N VAL A 62 -7.10 7.70 2.00
CA VAL A 62 -5.89 8.33 1.42
C VAL A 62 -4.62 7.72 2.01
N VAL A 63 -4.58 7.49 3.33
CA VAL A 63 -3.42 6.84 3.97
C VAL A 63 -3.27 5.39 3.53
N MET A 64 -4.37 4.62 3.42
CA MET A 64 -4.34 3.26 2.89
C MET A 64 -3.93 3.23 1.42
N THR A 65 -4.40 4.13 0.57
CA THR A 65 -4.03 4.15 -0.84
C THR A 65 -2.56 4.54 -1.03
N ILE A 66 -2.07 5.54 -0.31
CA ILE A 66 -0.63 5.91 -0.33
C ILE A 66 0.22 4.78 0.24
N GLY A 67 -0.18 4.20 1.37
CA GLY A 67 0.48 3.06 2.00
C GLY A 67 0.50 1.84 1.09
N PHE A 68 -0.60 1.55 0.39
CA PHE A 68 -0.71 0.45 -0.57
C PHE A 68 0.13 0.71 -1.81
N VAL A 69 0.15 1.93 -2.37
CA VAL A 69 1.03 2.27 -3.49
C VAL A 69 2.50 2.16 -3.09
N PHE A 70 2.87 2.61 -1.89
CA PHE A 70 4.24 2.46 -1.38
C PHE A 70 4.60 0.98 -1.14
N TYR A 71 3.70 0.21 -0.54
CA TYR A 71 3.86 -1.23 -0.30
C TYR A 71 4.00 -2.00 -1.62
N VAL A 72 3.11 -1.75 -2.59
CA VAL A 72 3.14 -2.36 -3.93
C VAL A 72 4.40 -1.94 -4.70
N LYS A 73 4.83 -0.67 -4.61
CA LYS A 73 6.10 -0.25 -5.24
C LYS A 73 7.31 -0.95 -4.61
N ASN A 74 7.30 -1.16 -3.29
CA ASN A 74 8.36 -1.86 -2.58
C ASN A 74 8.35 -3.38 -2.84
N GLN A 75 7.18 -3.99 -2.99
CA GLN A 75 7.01 -5.41 -3.29
C GLN A 75 7.27 -5.72 -4.78
N ASN A 76 6.97 -4.77 -5.68
CA ASN A 76 7.22 -4.91 -7.11
C ASN A 76 8.69 -4.75 -7.50
N SER A 77 9.56 -4.26 -6.61
CA SER A 77 11.02 -4.33 -6.77
C SER A 77 11.53 -5.79 -6.82
N GLY A 78 10.69 -6.77 -6.47
CA GLY A 78 10.96 -8.20 -6.55
C GLY A 78 10.17 -8.96 -7.62
N LYS A 79 9.48 -8.29 -8.56
CA LYS A 79 8.88 -9.01 -9.70
C LYS A 79 10.00 -9.64 -10.52
N ALA A 80 10.15 -10.95 -10.40
CA ALA A 80 11.04 -11.74 -11.23
C ALA A 80 10.64 -11.48 -12.68
N THR A 81 11.51 -10.79 -13.41
CA THR A 81 11.44 -10.77 -14.86
C THR A 81 11.64 -12.20 -15.36
N PRO A 82 11.06 -12.61 -16.50
CA PRO A 82 11.33 -13.93 -17.07
C PRO A 82 12.84 -14.21 -17.22
N THR A 83 13.67 -13.17 -17.35
CA THR A 83 15.13 -13.27 -17.29
C THR A 83 15.72 -13.67 -15.95
N THR A 84 15.16 -13.21 -14.82
CA THR A 84 15.67 -13.56 -13.49
C THR A 84 15.30 -14.99 -13.11
N GLU A 85 14.22 -15.54 -13.65
CA GLU A 85 13.87 -16.96 -13.48
C GLU A 85 14.80 -17.86 -14.29
N ILE A 86 15.06 -17.53 -15.56
CA ILE A 86 16.05 -18.26 -16.39
C ILE A 86 17.45 -18.16 -15.77
N ALA A 87 17.84 -16.98 -15.28
CA ALA A 87 19.12 -16.82 -14.60
C ALA A 87 19.22 -17.66 -13.31
N LYS A 88 18.15 -17.73 -12.50
CA LYS A 88 18.11 -18.59 -11.29
C LYS A 88 18.18 -20.07 -11.63
N ALA A 89 17.57 -20.49 -12.72
CA ALA A 89 17.59 -21.87 -13.20
C ALA A 89 18.98 -22.31 -13.71
N ILE A 90 19.78 -21.37 -14.22
CA ILE A 90 21.16 -21.62 -14.67
C ILE A 90 22.13 -21.58 -13.49
N ASN A 91 22.16 -20.48 -12.73
CA ASN A 91 22.96 -20.32 -11.53
C ASN A 91 22.41 -19.17 -10.66
N PRO A 92 22.09 -19.41 -9.38
CA PRO A 92 21.59 -18.37 -8.47
C PRO A 92 22.55 -17.18 -8.29
N GLU A 93 23.86 -17.38 -8.40
CA GLU A 93 24.87 -16.31 -8.31
C GLU A 93 24.72 -15.31 -9.49
N TYR A 94 24.57 -15.81 -10.72
CA TYR A 94 24.41 -14.94 -11.89
C TYR A 94 23.09 -14.16 -11.86
N ALA A 95 22.02 -14.75 -11.31
CA ALA A 95 20.76 -14.03 -11.12
C ALA A 95 20.93 -12.84 -10.15
N GLN A 96 21.67 -13.03 -9.05
CA GLN A 96 21.96 -11.96 -8.10
C GLN A 96 22.81 -10.85 -8.74
N GLN A 97 23.85 -11.22 -9.49
CA GLN A 97 24.69 -10.25 -10.20
C GLN A 97 23.89 -9.45 -11.22
N GLN A 98 23.06 -10.11 -12.02
CA GLN A 98 22.20 -9.45 -12.99
C GLN A 98 21.26 -8.45 -12.31
N GLN A 99 20.57 -8.85 -11.23
CA GLN A 99 19.67 -7.97 -10.48
C GLN A 99 20.43 -6.78 -9.87
N HIS A 100 21.61 -7.03 -9.29
CA HIS A 100 22.46 -5.99 -8.72
C HIS A 100 22.84 -4.94 -9.77
N TYR A 101 23.44 -5.34 -10.89
CA TYR A 101 23.84 -4.38 -11.92
C TYR A 101 22.65 -3.71 -12.62
N ALA A 102 21.54 -4.42 -12.82
CA ALA A 102 20.32 -3.82 -13.35
C ALA A 102 19.80 -2.69 -12.43
N SER A 103 19.85 -2.90 -11.11
CA SER A 103 19.47 -1.87 -10.14
C SER A 103 20.42 -0.67 -10.15
N LEU A 104 21.73 -0.89 -10.30
CA LEU A 104 22.72 0.17 -10.41
C LEU A 104 22.48 1.03 -11.64
N VAL A 105 22.27 0.41 -12.81
CA VAL A 105 21.94 1.12 -14.06
C VAL A 105 20.66 1.94 -13.90
N ALA A 106 19.61 1.37 -13.29
CA ALA A 106 18.36 2.09 -13.06
C ALA A 106 18.53 3.32 -12.15
N ASN A 107 19.27 3.17 -11.04
CA ASN A 107 19.55 4.26 -10.11
C ASN A 107 20.37 5.38 -10.77
N LYS A 108 21.46 5.01 -11.47
CA LYS A 108 22.34 5.96 -12.17
C LYS A 108 21.62 6.72 -13.29
N ARG A 109 20.68 6.08 -13.99
CA ARG A 109 19.80 6.76 -14.97
C ARG A 109 18.84 7.74 -14.31
N SER A 110 18.28 7.37 -13.17
CA SER A 110 17.43 8.29 -12.41
C SER A 110 18.21 9.52 -11.97
N GLU A 111 19.44 9.32 -11.47
CA GLU A 111 20.37 10.38 -11.10
C GLU A 111 20.71 11.28 -12.30
N LEU A 112 21.06 10.68 -13.44
CA LEU A 112 21.33 11.42 -14.68
C LEU A 112 20.13 12.27 -15.11
N LYS A 113 18.91 11.71 -15.02
CA LYS A 113 17.67 12.43 -15.33
C LYS A 113 17.39 13.59 -14.37
N THR A 114 17.82 13.49 -13.12
CA THR A 114 17.70 14.62 -12.18
C THR A 114 18.69 15.73 -12.51
N LEU A 115 19.93 15.40 -12.87
CA LEU A 115 20.94 16.38 -13.29
C LEU A 115 20.60 17.01 -14.64
N ALA A 116 19.99 16.26 -15.56
CA ALA A 116 19.49 16.74 -16.84
C ALA A 116 18.48 17.89 -16.74
N LYS A 117 17.80 18.05 -15.59
CA LYS A 117 16.92 19.20 -15.36
C LYS A 117 17.69 20.52 -15.29
N ALA A 118 18.97 20.47 -14.93
CA ALA A 118 19.84 21.65 -14.88
C ALA A 118 20.46 21.99 -16.25
N ASP A 119 20.69 20.98 -17.10
CA ASP A 119 21.23 21.16 -18.46
C ASP A 119 20.61 20.15 -19.46
N PRO A 120 19.59 20.58 -20.25
CA PRO A 120 18.89 19.72 -21.19
C PRO A 120 19.70 19.35 -22.45
N GLU A 121 20.66 20.19 -22.86
CA GLU A 121 21.45 19.96 -24.08
C GLU A 121 22.45 18.83 -23.86
N LEU A 122 23.14 18.86 -22.72
CA LEU A 122 24.09 17.83 -22.32
C LEU A 122 23.39 16.46 -22.15
N TYR A 123 22.16 16.44 -21.61
CA TYR A 123 21.39 15.20 -21.51
C TYR A 123 20.98 14.61 -22.87
N LYS A 124 20.70 15.45 -23.87
CA LYS A 124 20.28 15.00 -25.20
C LYS A 124 21.37 14.17 -25.86
N GLU A 125 22.62 14.59 -25.74
CA GLU A 125 23.78 13.87 -26.27
C GLU A 125 23.94 12.47 -25.64
N PHE A 126 23.76 12.37 -24.32
CA PHE A 126 23.86 11.10 -23.60
C PHE A 126 22.63 10.19 -23.75
N SER A 127 21.45 10.77 -23.95
CA SER A 127 20.19 10.02 -24.08
C SER A 127 20.19 9.05 -25.27
N GLY A 128 20.87 9.41 -26.36
CA GLY A 128 21.02 8.55 -27.54
C GLY A 128 21.85 7.29 -27.25
N GLU A 129 22.96 7.45 -26.51
CA GLU A 129 23.81 6.31 -26.14
C GLU A 129 23.11 5.41 -25.11
N ILE A 130 22.40 5.99 -24.14
CA ILE A 130 21.58 5.24 -23.19
C ILE A 130 20.49 4.42 -23.91
N ALA A 131 19.83 5.01 -24.91
CA ALA A 131 18.82 4.31 -25.70
C ALA A 131 19.41 3.14 -26.49
N LYS A 132 20.63 3.30 -27.01
CA LYS A 132 21.37 2.22 -27.69
C LYS A 132 21.70 1.08 -26.73
N MET A 133 22.19 1.40 -25.53
CA MET A 133 22.47 0.43 -24.47
C MET A 133 21.21 -0.36 -24.06
N ASP A 134 20.06 0.32 -23.97
CA ASP A 134 18.76 -0.31 -23.73
C ASP A 134 18.34 -1.28 -24.83
N SER A 135 18.53 -0.89 -26.08
CA SER A 135 18.20 -1.75 -27.21
C SER A 135 19.03 -3.04 -27.19
N THR A 136 20.30 -2.95 -26.85
CA THR A 136 21.22 -4.09 -26.72
C THR A 136 20.79 -5.01 -25.58
N TYR A 137 20.42 -4.44 -24.43
CA TYR A 137 19.91 -5.22 -23.31
C TYR A 137 18.62 -5.99 -23.65
N LYS A 138 17.68 -5.36 -24.38
CA LYS A 138 16.45 -6.01 -24.86
C LYS A 138 16.73 -7.15 -25.83
N LYS A 139 17.72 -6.99 -26.72
CA LYS A 139 18.15 -8.06 -27.62
C LYS A 139 18.71 -9.25 -26.84
N LEU A 140 19.62 -8.99 -25.90
CA LEU A 140 20.20 -10.02 -25.03
C LEU A 140 19.15 -10.75 -24.19
N ASN A 141 18.07 -10.06 -23.80
CA ASN A 141 16.94 -10.68 -23.11
C ASN A 141 16.18 -11.67 -24.02
N ASN A 142 15.87 -11.26 -25.26
CA ASN A 142 15.25 -12.16 -26.22
C ASN A 142 16.17 -13.35 -26.55
N ASP A 143 17.46 -13.09 -26.77
CA ASP A 143 18.45 -14.13 -27.07
C ASP A 143 18.61 -15.11 -25.90
N LEU A 144 18.49 -14.66 -24.64
CA LEU A 144 18.54 -15.53 -23.47
C LEU A 144 17.38 -16.53 -23.45
N ALA A 145 16.20 -16.14 -23.92
CA ALA A 145 15.03 -17.00 -23.99
C ALA A 145 15.10 -18.05 -25.11
N THR A 146 15.78 -17.73 -26.22
CA THR A 146 15.86 -18.60 -27.41
C THR A 146 17.19 -19.32 -27.61
N SER A 147 18.25 -18.93 -26.89
CA SER A 147 19.60 -19.49 -27.07
C SER A 147 19.76 -20.85 -26.40
N PRO A 148 20.38 -21.84 -27.07
CA PRO A 148 20.80 -23.09 -26.45
C PRO A 148 21.91 -22.90 -25.39
N ASN A 149 22.69 -21.82 -25.48
CA ASN A 149 23.79 -21.50 -24.56
C ASN A 149 23.41 -20.28 -23.70
N GLN A 150 22.43 -20.48 -22.83
CA GLN A 150 21.88 -19.41 -22.00
C GLN A 150 22.90 -18.85 -20.99
N GLU A 151 23.85 -19.65 -20.51
CA GLU A 151 24.89 -19.18 -19.58
C GLU A 151 25.83 -18.16 -20.24
N SER A 152 26.27 -18.40 -21.48
CA SER A 152 27.12 -17.46 -22.21
C SER A 152 26.39 -16.14 -22.47
N VAL A 153 25.10 -16.20 -22.83
CA VAL A 153 24.26 -15.01 -23.03
C VAL A 153 24.06 -14.25 -21.71
N LEU A 154 23.85 -14.97 -20.60
CA LEU A 154 23.70 -14.36 -19.27
C LEU A 154 24.98 -13.64 -18.84
N ARG A 155 26.15 -14.24 -19.03
CA ARG A 155 27.45 -13.58 -18.77
C ARG A 155 27.64 -12.33 -19.65
N ALA A 156 27.27 -12.41 -20.92
CA ALA A 156 27.32 -11.26 -21.83
C ALA A 156 26.37 -10.14 -21.39
N MET A 157 25.18 -10.49 -20.88
CA MET A 157 24.23 -9.53 -20.30
C MET A 157 24.76 -8.85 -19.04
N ILE A 158 25.35 -9.61 -18.11
CA ILE A 158 25.96 -9.05 -16.90
C ILE A 158 27.12 -8.12 -17.27
N ARG A 159 28.00 -8.55 -18.18
CA ARG A 159 29.09 -7.70 -18.69
C ARG A 159 28.56 -6.44 -19.37
N ASN A 160 27.47 -6.55 -20.13
CA ASN A 160 26.85 -5.38 -20.74
C ASN A 160 26.38 -4.41 -19.65
N LEU A 161 25.65 -4.87 -18.63
CA LEU A 161 25.20 -4.03 -17.51
C LEU A 161 26.36 -3.41 -16.71
N GLN A 162 27.48 -4.11 -16.56
CA GLN A 162 28.70 -3.58 -15.96
C GLN A 162 29.25 -2.39 -16.75
N ILE A 163 29.44 -2.57 -18.07
CA ILE A 163 29.88 -1.50 -18.97
C ILE A 163 28.88 -0.33 -18.91
N GLN A 164 27.58 -0.62 -18.87
CA GLN A 164 26.56 0.41 -18.77
C GLN A 164 26.72 1.24 -17.48
N THR A 165 27.01 0.58 -16.37
CA THR A 165 27.21 1.24 -15.08
C THR A 165 28.45 2.13 -15.12
N GLU A 166 29.55 1.65 -15.71
CA GLU A 166 30.80 2.41 -15.82
C GLU A 166 30.63 3.66 -16.68
N VAL A 167 30.00 3.53 -17.86
CA VAL A 167 29.71 4.66 -18.75
C VAL A 167 28.81 5.68 -18.06
N LEU A 168 27.73 5.25 -17.41
CA LEU A 168 26.84 6.15 -16.66
C LEU A 168 27.56 6.87 -15.52
N ASN A 169 28.49 6.19 -14.84
CA ASN A 169 29.25 6.79 -13.75
C ASN A 169 30.23 7.86 -14.25
N GLN A 170 30.93 7.58 -15.35
CA GLN A 170 31.79 8.57 -16.02
C GLN A 170 31.00 9.80 -16.46
N GLN A 171 29.82 9.60 -17.06
CA GLN A 171 28.95 10.70 -17.48
C GLN A 171 28.50 11.57 -16.30
N LEU A 172 28.08 10.95 -15.20
CA LEU A 172 27.72 11.68 -13.98
C LEU A 172 28.89 12.51 -13.43
N GLN A 173 30.09 11.93 -13.42
CA GLN A 173 31.30 12.63 -12.95
C GLN A 173 31.62 13.86 -13.82
N VAL A 174 31.50 13.75 -15.15
CA VAL A 174 31.73 14.88 -16.07
C VAL A 174 30.71 15.99 -15.81
N ILE A 175 29.43 15.65 -15.63
CA ILE A 175 28.37 16.62 -15.32
C ILE A 175 28.62 17.31 -13.98
N GLU A 176 29.04 16.55 -12.97
CA GLU A 176 29.36 17.09 -11.65
C GLU A 176 30.53 18.07 -11.70
N GLN A 177 31.64 17.69 -12.36
CA GLN A 177 32.81 18.54 -12.55
C GLN A 177 32.44 19.83 -13.30
N PHE A 178 31.67 19.72 -14.38
CA PHE A 178 31.21 20.87 -15.15
C PHE A 178 30.36 21.83 -14.29
N ASN A 179 29.43 21.29 -13.49
CA ASN A 179 28.61 22.08 -12.59
C ASN A 179 29.43 22.76 -11.48
N GLN A 180 30.45 22.09 -10.94
CA GLN A 180 31.35 22.65 -9.94
C GLN A 180 32.15 23.83 -10.52
N MET A 181 32.77 23.67 -11.69
CA MET A 181 33.50 24.74 -12.38
C MET A 181 32.61 25.95 -12.66
N LYS A 182 31.37 25.74 -13.14
CA LYS A 182 30.41 26.81 -13.39
C LYS A 182 30.03 27.57 -12.10
N LYS A 183 29.92 26.87 -10.98
CA LYS A 183 29.60 27.45 -9.67
C LYS A 183 30.76 28.26 -9.10
N GLU A 184 32.00 27.78 -9.26
CA GLU A 184 33.21 28.50 -8.87
C GLU A 184 33.36 29.81 -9.64
N GLN A 185 33.19 29.78 -10.97
CA GLN A 185 33.21 30.98 -11.81
C GLN A 185 32.12 31.99 -11.43
N GLN A 186 30.90 31.54 -11.11
CA GLN A 186 29.84 32.44 -10.67
C GLN A 186 30.11 33.10 -9.30
N ASN A 187 30.81 32.41 -8.40
CA ASN A 187 31.14 32.95 -7.09
C ASN A 187 32.30 33.97 -7.17
N GLU A 188 33.26 33.77 -8.08
CA GLU A 188 34.31 34.75 -8.35
C GLU A 188 33.75 36.05 -8.93
N ILE A 189 32.82 35.97 -9.89
CA ILE A 189 32.18 37.16 -10.49
C ILE A 189 31.32 37.93 -9.47
N LYS A 190 30.79 37.26 -8.44
CA LYS A 190 29.97 37.90 -7.39
C LYS A 190 30.76 38.58 -6.29
N ASN A 191 32.06 38.27 -6.15
CA ASN A 191 32.95 38.83 -5.13
C ASN A 191 33.83 39.97 -5.66
N ILE A 192 33.61 40.40 -6.91
CA ILE A 192 34.23 41.57 -7.56
C ILE A 192 33.15 42.64 -7.72
#